data_AF-A0A0H5QJH6-F1
#
_entry.id   AF-A0A0H5QJH6-F1
#
_cell.length_a   1.000
_cell.length_b   1.000
_cell.length_c   1.000
_cell.angle_alpha   90.00
_cell.angle_beta   90.00
_cell.angle_gamma   90.00
#
_symmetry.space_group_name_H-M   'P 1'
#
loop_
_entity.id
_entity.type
_entity.pdbx_description
1 polymer ?
#
loop_
_entity_poly.entity_id
_entity_poly.type
_entity_poly.pdbx_seq_one_letter_code
_entity_poly.pdbx_strand_id
1 'polypeptide(L)'
;MKNRARRRPSDEVIGAGTSSKMDQPIAGDADYEPGSNELFAQIVDIFMKETRLDSVTHGLEGGRGAALVRDANGYIKEQIRRQRAKIFDKILKSRDAWQKKRSDPPFCRFIDKVSFTIGVACSLITSCLVGRSSLFMINWYTYLIMFLITLRLYLYRKEGYQYFLLDFCYFTTGLVFVYLYFYPNSQSLFVHIFAFANGPLAWAVPLWRNSLVFHDLDKLTSCAIHIFPMLLTFQLRWYPSNFSVCGPSWPVCEDIAISDIVVLPLLPYIIWQLAYTLKTQSKLFRLTKPVAIADDDLVIPFSRYSIRL
;
A
#
# COMPACT_ATOMS: atom_id res chain seq x y z
N MET A 1 9.89 60.98 -0.17
CA MET A 1 10.95 59.97 0.02
C MET A 1 11.69 59.76 -1.30
N LYS A 2 12.98 59.40 -1.28
CA LYS A 2 13.80 59.17 -2.49
C LYS A 2 14.22 57.69 -2.58
N ASN A 3 13.76 56.97 -3.60
CA ASN A 3 14.38 55.70 -4.00
C ASN A 3 15.58 56.00 -4.89
N ARG A 4 16.72 55.30 -4.67
CA ARG A 4 17.94 55.45 -5.48
C ARG A 4 18.56 54.08 -5.71
N ALA A 5 18.62 53.66 -6.97
CA ALA A 5 19.25 52.40 -7.36
C ALA A 5 20.79 52.50 -7.33
N ARG A 6 21.46 51.34 -7.19
CA ARG A 6 22.83 51.16 -7.69
C ARG A 6 23.04 49.73 -8.20
N ARG A 7 23.98 49.56 -9.14
CA ARG A 7 24.25 48.31 -9.87
C ARG A 7 25.37 47.50 -9.21
N ARG A 8 25.53 46.25 -9.67
CA ARG A 8 26.78 45.45 -9.51
C ARG A 8 28.00 46.19 -10.10
N PRO A 9 29.21 45.81 -9.70
CA PRO A 9 30.38 45.69 -10.59
C PRO A 9 30.70 44.22 -10.90
N SER A 10 31.38 44.00 -12.03
CA SER A 10 32.01 42.75 -12.49
C SER A 10 33.11 43.13 -13.52
N ASP A 11 34.03 42.27 -13.98
CA ASP A 11 34.26 40.84 -13.69
C ASP A 11 35.59 40.61 -12.90
N GLU A 12 36.77 40.15 -13.37
CA GLU A 12 37.30 39.54 -14.62
C GLU A 12 38.74 38.95 -14.31
N VAL A 13 39.43 38.33 -15.27
CA VAL A 13 40.85 37.88 -15.33
C VAL A 13 41.21 36.54 -14.64
N ILE A 14 40.78 35.45 -15.29
CA ILE A 14 41.59 34.32 -15.80
C ILE A 14 43.04 34.16 -15.27
N GLY A 15 43.43 32.95 -14.79
CA GLY A 15 44.85 32.52 -14.81
C GLY A 15 45.24 31.35 -13.90
N ALA A 16 45.77 30.26 -14.49
CA ALA A 16 46.18 28.99 -13.89
C ALA A 16 47.07 29.02 -12.61
N GLY A 17 46.98 27.97 -11.77
CA GLY A 17 47.95 27.71 -10.69
C GLY A 17 47.57 26.55 -9.74
N THR A 18 48.43 25.53 -9.65
CA THR A 18 48.29 24.35 -8.77
C THR A 18 48.51 24.65 -7.29
N SER A 19 47.74 24.01 -6.38
CA SER A 19 48.28 23.17 -5.28
C SER A 19 47.19 22.51 -4.41
N SER A 20 47.58 21.44 -3.72
CA SER A 20 46.77 20.56 -2.86
C SER A 20 46.09 21.24 -1.66
N LYS A 21 44.86 20.79 -1.34
CA LYS A 21 44.31 20.76 0.02
C LYS A 21 43.56 19.45 0.30
N MET A 22 44.35 18.39 0.46
CA MET A 22 44.24 17.34 1.49
C MET A 22 42.84 17.04 2.06
N ASP A 23 42.37 15.81 1.81
CA ASP A 23 41.11 15.29 2.36
C ASP A 23 41.07 15.32 3.89
N GLN A 24 39.97 15.82 4.45
CA GLN A 24 39.58 15.52 5.82
C GLN A 24 38.53 14.39 5.78
N PRO A 25 38.73 13.26 6.48
CA PRO A 25 37.73 12.22 6.54
C PRO A 25 36.48 12.76 7.24
N ILE A 26 35.34 12.66 6.57
CA ILE A 26 34.04 12.94 7.19
C ILE A 26 33.87 11.93 8.32
N ALA A 27 33.91 12.41 9.56
CA ALA A 27 33.54 11.64 10.73
C ALA A 27 32.03 11.37 10.65
N GLY A 28 31.68 10.27 9.98
CA GLY A 28 30.34 9.73 10.04
C GLY A 28 30.12 9.16 11.44
N ASP A 29 29.45 9.92 12.29
CA ASP A 29 28.79 9.38 13.48
C ASP A 29 27.77 8.33 12.98
N ALA A 30 28.22 7.08 12.96
CA ALA A 30 27.41 5.94 12.60
C ALA A 30 26.46 5.66 13.79
N ASP A 31 25.32 6.36 13.78
CA ASP A 31 24.22 6.17 14.73
C ASP A 31 23.87 4.68 14.83
N TYR A 32 24.38 4.04 15.88
CA TYR A 32 24.20 2.62 16.16
C TYR A 32 22.76 2.39 16.61
N GLU A 33 21.84 2.15 15.66
CA GLU A 33 20.52 1.60 15.97
C GLU A 33 20.73 0.17 16.54
N PRO A 34 20.51 -0.07 17.85
CA PRO A 34 20.58 -1.42 18.39
C PRO A 34 19.45 -2.25 17.76
N GLY A 35 19.78 -3.44 17.25
CA GLY A 35 18.79 -4.26 16.56
C GLY A 35 17.60 -4.59 17.45
N SER A 36 16.41 -4.77 16.86
CA SER A 36 15.17 -5.12 17.59
C SER A 36 15.36 -6.28 18.59
N ASN A 37 16.20 -7.25 18.21
CA ASN A 37 16.49 -8.45 18.99
C ASN A 37 17.39 -8.15 20.20
N GLU A 38 18.31 -7.18 20.08
CA GLU A 38 19.19 -6.72 21.17
C GLU A 38 18.39 -5.92 22.21
N LEU A 39 17.49 -5.04 21.75
CA LEU A 39 16.56 -4.31 22.60
C LEU A 39 15.61 -5.26 23.34
N PHE A 40 15.07 -6.26 22.65
CA PHE A 40 14.23 -7.30 23.25
C PHE A 40 15.00 -8.10 24.32
N ALA A 41 16.24 -8.50 24.04
CA ALA A 41 17.09 -9.19 25.02
C ALA A 41 17.37 -8.32 26.27
N GLN A 42 17.62 -7.01 26.11
CA GLN A 42 17.80 -6.07 27.22
C GLN A 42 16.53 -5.92 28.09
N ILE A 43 15.34 -5.99 27.49
CA ILE A 43 14.06 -5.96 28.22
C ILE A 43 13.84 -7.26 29.01
N VAL A 44 14.11 -8.42 28.39
CA VAL A 44 13.98 -9.73 29.04
C VAL A 44 14.96 -9.90 30.21
N ASP A 45 16.21 -9.47 30.05
CA ASP A 45 17.23 -9.50 31.11
C ASP A 45 16.82 -8.68 32.35
N ILE A 46 16.25 -7.48 32.17
CA ILE A 46 15.69 -6.69 33.27
C ILE A 46 14.53 -7.44 33.95
N PHE A 47 13.58 -7.98 33.18
CA PHE A 47 12.43 -8.70 33.75
C PHE A 47 12.86 -9.95 34.55
N MET A 48 13.84 -10.70 34.06
CA MET A 48 14.42 -11.85 34.75
C MET A 48 15.19 -11.46 36.02
N LYS A 49 15.87 -10.29 36.04
CA LYS A 49 16.49 -9.75 37.26
C LYS A 49 15.46 -9.32 38.30
N GLU A 50 14.36 -8.72 37.88
CA GLU A 50 13.33 -8.18 38.75
C GLU A 50 12.50 -9.29 39.41
N THR A 51 12.03 -10.27 38.63
CA THR A 51 11.38 -11.49 39.16
C THR A 51 12.28 -12.33 40.07
N ARG A 52 13.59 -12.38 39.78
CA ARG A 52 14.57 -13.02 40.67
C ARG A 52 14.80 -12.23 41.96
N LEU A 53 14.70 -10.91 41.92
CA LEU A 53 14.85 -10.06 43.10
C LEU A 53 13.63 -10.16 44.02
N ASP A 54 12.42 -10.14 43.45
CA ASP A 54 11.18 -10.19 44.23
C ASP A 54 10.98 -11.56 44.92
N SER A 55 11.40 -12.66 44.27
CA SER A 55 11.42 -13.99 44.91
C SER A 55 12.47 -14.10 46.04
N VAL A 56 13.60 -13.38 45.94
CA VAL A 56 14.59 -13.29 47.03
C VAL A 56 14.09 -12.43 48.20
N THR A 57 13.31 -11.36 47.97
CA THR A 57 12.67 -10.63 49.08
C THR A 57 11.68 -11.50 49.85
N HIS A 58 10.79 -12.21 49.16
CA HIS A 58 9.79 -13.07 49.82
C HIS A 58 10.39 -14.23 50.63
N GLY A 59 11.61 -14.67 50.31
CA GLY A 59 12.28 -15.77 51.03
C GLY A 59 13.01 -15.37 52.33
N LEU A 60 13.12 -14.07 52.67
CA LEU A 60 14.10 -13.59 53.65
C LEU A 60 13.55 -12.72 54.80
N GLU A 61 12.22 -12.58 54.92
CA GLU A 61 11.57 -11.64 55.86
C GLU A 61 11.75 -11.96 57.37
N GLY A 62 12.34 -13.11 57.74
CA GLY A 62 12.48 -13.56 59.14
C GLY A 62 13.91 -13.69 59.71
N GLY A 63 14.96 -13.35 58.96
CA GLY A 63 16.34 -13.69 59.32
C GLY A 63 17.15 -12.60 60.06
N ARG A 64 18.08 -13.00 60.95
CA ARG A 64 19.05 -12.09 61.63
C ARG A 64 19.96 -11.28 60.67
N GLY A 65 20.00 -11.62 59.38
CA GLY A 65 20.71 -10.86 58.32
C GLY A 65 19.85 -9.85 57.55
N ALA A 66 18.56 -9.71 57.85
CA ALA A 66 17.59 -8.98 57.01
C ALA A 66 17.98 -7.51 56.72
N ALA A 67 18.66 -6.82 57.64
CA ALA A 67 19.10 -5.44 57.42
C ALA A 67 20.11 -5.33 56.25
N LEU A 68 21.13 -6.20 56.22
CA LEU A 68 22.16 -6.21 55.17
C LEU A 68 21.56 -6.61 53.80
N VAL A 69 20.63 -7.57 53.81
CA VAL A 69 19.85 -7.99 52.63
C VAL A 69 18.99 -6.84 52.10
N ARG A 70 18.38 -6.03 52.99
CA ARG A 70 17.53 -4.91 52.58
C ARG A 70 18.31 -3.80 51.89
N ASP A 71 19.51 -3.48 52.37
CA ASP A 71 20.40 -2.51 51.71
C ASP A 71 20.90 -3.03 50.35
N ALA A 72 21.29 -4.30 50.27
CA ALA A 72 21.68 -4.93 49.00
C ALA A 72 20.52 -4.93 47.98
N ASN A 73 19.30 -5.26 48.41
CA ASN A 73 18.11 -5.18 47.56
C ASN A 73 17.78 -3.73 47.16
N GLY A 74 17.99 -2.75 48.04
CA GLY A 74 17.85 -1.33 47.71
C GLY A 74 18.79 -0.90 46.58
N TYR A 75 20.08 -1.29 46.68
CA TYR A 75 21.08 -1.05 45.64
C TYR A 75 20.70 -1.70 44.30
N ILE A 76 20.22 -2.95 44.32
CA ILE A 76 19.82 -3.66 43.09
C ILE A 76 18.56 -3.05 42.48
N LYS A 77 17.55 -2.65 43.27
CA LYS A 77 16.34 -1.96 42.75
C LYS A 77 16.70 -0.62 42.11
N GLU A 78 17.67 0.12 42.64
CA GLU A 78 18.18 1.36 42.03
C GLU A 78 18.98 1.10 40.72
N GLN A 79 19.78 0.03 40.65
CA GLN A 79 20.42 -0.38 39.39
C GLN A 79 19.40 -0.77 38.31
N ILE A 80 18.37 -1.55 38.67
CA ILE A 80 17.26 -1.89 37.77
C ILE A 80 16.51 -0.63 37.31
N ARG A 81 16.22 0.31 38.22
CA ARG A 81 15.60 1.61 37.89
C ARG A 81 16.43 2.41 36.88
N ARG A 82 17.75 2.47 37.05
CA ARG A 82 18.68 3.14 36.12
C ARG A 82 18.75 2.44 34.76
N GLN A 83 18.76 1.10 34.72
CA GLN A 83 18.76 0.35 33.47
C GLN A 83 17.43 0.51 32.71
N ARG A 84 16.28 0.41 33.41
CA ARG A 84 14.95 0.73 32.86
C ARG A 84 14.91 2.13 32.25
N ALA A 85 15.38 3.15 32.98
CA ALA A 85 15.40 4.53 32.50
C ALA A 85 16.22 4.70 31.20
N LYS A 86 17.40 4.05 31.11
CA LYS A 86 18.23 4.06 29.88
C LYS A 86 17.55 3.36 28.70
N ILE A 87 16.82 2.26 28.92
CA ILE A 87 16.07 1.58 27.86
C ILE A 87 14.87 2.43 27.42
N PHE A 88 14.13 3.05 28.34
CA PHE A 88 13.05 3.98 27.99
C PHE A 88 13.55 5.18 27.18
N ASP A 89 14.69 5.78 27.55
CA ASP A 89 15.34 6.85 26.79
C ASP A 89 15.76 6.40 25.38
N LYS A 90 16.37 5.19 25.24
CA LYS A 90 16.62 4.58 23.92
C LYS A 90 15.33 4.43 23.09
N ILE A 91 14.28 3.85 23.66
CA ILE A 91 12.99 3.61 22.97
C ILE A 91 12.36 4.93 22.52
N LEU A 92 12.36 5.96 23.37
CA LEU A 92 11.84 7.28 23.04
C LEU A 92 12.66 7.93 21.92
N LYS A 93 13.99 7.87 21.97
CA LYS A 93 14.88 8.38 20.91
C LYS A 93 14.70 7.65 19.59
N SER A 94 14.61 6.32 19.59
CA SER A 94 14.31 5.53 18.39
C SER A 94 12.92 5.88 17.82
N ARG A 95 11.89 5.99 18.67
CA ARG A 95 10.55 6.44 18.26
C ARG A 95 10.60 7.82 17.62
N ASP A 96 11.29 8.78 18.25
CA ASP A 96 11.33 10.17 17.80
C ASP A 96 12.17 10.34 16.52
N ALA A 97 13.25 9.57 16.38
CA ALA A 97 14.02 9.46 15.14
C ALA A 97 13.16 8.87 14.01
N TRP A 98 12.41 7.80 14.27
CA TRP A 98 11.48 7.20 13.30
C TRP A 98 10.31 8.13 12.95
N GLN A 99 9.77 8.87 13.91
CA GLN A 99 8.77 9.91 13.65
C GLN A 99 9.37 11.02 12.77
N LYS A 100 10.58 11.51 13.08
CA LYS A 100 11.27 12.55 12.28
C LYS A 100 11.55 12.08 10.85
N LYS A 101 12.05 10.85 10.69
CA LYS A 101 12.30 10.17 9.41
C LYS A 101 11.02 9.90 8.60
N ARG A 102 9.86 9.81 9.27
CA ARG A 102 8.53 9.69 8.66
C ARG A 102 7.86 11.03 8.34
N SER A 103 8.22 12.11 9.03
CA SER A 103 7.55 13.42 8.92
C SER A 103 7.95 14.25 7.70
N ASP A 104 9.23 14.27 7.33
CA ASP A 104 9.72 15.06 6.19
C ASP A 104 10.78 14.28 5.40
N PRO A 105 10.56 14.12 4.09
CA PRO A 105 11.19 15.06 3.16
C PRO A 105 10.18 16.04 2.51
N PRO A 106 10.57 17.32 2.31
CA PRO A 106 9.65 18.35 1.80
C PRO A 106 9.13 18.07 0.38
N PHE A 107 9.86 17.26 -0.40
CA PHE A 107 9.43 16.81 -1.73
C PHE A 107 8.15 15.95 -1.67
N CYS A 108 8.01 15.04 -0.68
CA CYS A 108 6.81 14.23 -0.53
C CYS A 108 5.59 15.13 -0.32
N ARG A 109 5.69 16.07 0.63
CA ARG A 109 4.66 17.06 0.96
C ARG A 109 4.35 18.05 -0.17
N PHE A 110 5.13 18.08 -1.25
CA PHE A 110 4.80 18.78 -2.49
C PHE A 110 4.00 17.87 -3.43
N ILE A 111 4.46 16.63 -3.67
CA ILE A 111 3.74 15.63 -4.45
C ILE A 111 2.35 15.35 -3.86
N ASP A 112 2.21 15.25 -2.54
CA ASP A 112 0.92 15.06 -1.84
C ASP A 112 -0.08 16.19 -2.14
N LYS A 113 0.40 17.44 -2.22
CA LYS A 113 -0.44 18.62 -2.55
C LYS A 113 -0.81 18.67 -4.02
N VAL A 114 0.14 18.34 -4.90
CA VAL A 114 -0.07 18.33 -6.35
C VAL A 114 -1.03 17.21 -6.74
N SER A 115 -0.82 15.99 -6.22
CA SER A 115 -1.74 14.86 -6.43
C SER A 115 -3.12 15.10 -5.83
N PHE A 116 -3.22 15.71 -4.64
CA PHE A 116 -4.49 16.17 -4.09
C PHE A 116 -5.22 17.14 -5.04
N THR A 117 -4.52 18.18 -5.51
CA THR A 117 -5.11 19.21 -6.37
C THR A 117 -5.54 18.64 -7.73
N ILE A 118 -4.71 17.78 -8.33
CA ILE A 118 -5.03 17.07 -9.58
C ILE A 118 -6.20 16.10 -9.38
N GLY A 119 -6.23 15.34 -8.28
CA GLY A 119 -7.31 14.39 -7.99
C GLY A 119 -8.67 15.07 -7.81
N VAL A 120 -8.71 16.21 -7.11
CA VAL A 120 -9.91 17.05 -7.01
C VAL A 120 -10.31 17.62 -8.37
N ALA A 121 -9.36 18.14 -9.16
CA ALA A 121 -9.64 18.66 -10.50
C ALA A 121 -10.17 17.58 -11.45
N CYS A 122 -9.57 16.39 -11.48
CA CYS A 122 -10.04 15.23 -12.22
C CYS A 122 -11.45 14.81 -11.79
N SER A 123 -11.77 14.88 -10.50
CA SER A 123 -13.12 14.57 -9.98
C SER A 123 -14.15 15.58 -10.50
N LEU A 124 -13.85 16.88 -10.44
CA LEU A 124 -14.70 17.95 -10.96
C LEU A 124 -14.90 17.85 -12.48
N ILE A 125 -13.82 17.59 -13.24
CA ILE A 125 -13.88 17.33 -14.69
C ILE A 125 -14.80 16.15 -14.99
N THR A 126 -14.66 15.04 -14.26
CA THR A 126 -15.51 13.85 -14.43
C THR A 126 -16.98 14.17 -14.24
N SER A 127 -17.35 14.85 -13.16
CA SER A 127 -18.74 15.27 -12.90
C SER A 127 -19.30 16.15 -14.02
N CYS A 128 -18.51 17.10 -14.54
CA CYS A 128 -18.91 17.95 -15.66
C CYS A 128 -19.08 17.15 -16.96
N LEU A 129 -18.21 16.18 -17.26
CA LEU A 129 -18.27 15.40 -18.49
C LEU A 129 -19.44 14.41 -18.51
N VAL A 130 -19.76 13.79 -17.37
CA VAL A 130 -20.95 12.92 -17.21
C VAL A 130 -22.24 13.69 -17.56
N GLY A 131 -22.35 14.96 -17.18
CA GLY A 131 -23.49 15.81 -17.57
C GLY A 131 -23.46 16.38 -18.99
N ARG A 132 -22.31 16.36 -19.68
CA ARG A 132 -22.08 17.19 -20.89
C ARG A 132 -22.06 16.45 -22.22
N SER A 133 -21.51 15.24 -22.29
CA SER A 133 -21.40 14.45 -23.53
C SER A 133 -20.81 13.06 -23.27
N SER A 134 -21.48 12.01 -23.77
CA SER A 134 -20.96 10.65 -23.75
C SER A 134 -19.60 10.52 -24.46
N LEU A 135 -19.37 11.21 -25.59
CA LEU A 135 -18.12 11.08 -26.33
C LEU A 135 -16.91 11.64 -25.57
N PHE A 136 -17.09 12.77 -24.87
CA PHE A 136 -16.01 13.32 -24.04
C PHE A 136 -15.77 12.48 -22.79
N MET A 137 -16.81 11.89 -22.19
CA MET A 137 -16.67 10.98 -21.06
C MET A 137 -16.04 9.64 -21.45
N ILE A 138 -16.35 9.07 -22.63
CA ILE A 138 -15.67 7.89 -23.18
C ILE A 138 -14.17 8.17 -23.34
N ASN A 139 -13.81 9.29 -23.97
CA ASN A 139 -12.41 9.65 -24.17
C ASN A 139 -11.69 9.88 -22.82
N TRP A 140 -12.33 10.59 -21.89
CA TRP A 140 -11.80 10.83 -20.55
C TRP A 140 -11.61 9.54 -19.75
N TYR A 141 -12.61 8.65 -19.76
CA TYR A 141 -12.54 7.30 -19.20
C TYR A 141 -11.33 6.55 -19.77
N THR A 142 -11.21 6.48 -21.10
CA THR A 142 -10.13 5.73 -21.76
C THR A 142 -8.76 6.27 -21.36
N TYR A 143 -8.50 7.57 -21.51
CA TYR A 143 -7.18 8.11 -21.21
C TYR A 143 -6.83 7.99 -19.71
N LEU A 144 -7.77 8.27 -18.81
CA LEU A 144 -7.51 8.21 -17.37
C LEU A 144 -7.32 6.76 -16.88
N ILE A 145 -8.19 5.84 -17.27
CA ILE A 145 -8.13 4.44 -16.82
C ILE A 145 -6.94 3.71 -17.46
N MET A 146 -6.63 3.95 -18.75
CA MET A 146 -5.41 3.39 -19.36
C MET A 146 -4.14 3.92 -18.70
N PHE A 147 -4.07 5.22 -18.35
CA PHE A 147 -2.94 5.78 -17.62
C PHE A 147 -2.77 5.14 -16.23
N LEU A 148 -3.84 5.10 -15.43
CA LEU A 148 -3.80 4.55 -14.07
C LEU A 148 -3.48 3.05 -14.06
N ILE A 149 -4.08 2.25 -14.96
CA ILE A 149 -3.78 0.81 -15.08
C ILE A 149 -2.35 0.58 -15.58
N THR A 150 -1.84 1.36 -16.53
CA THR A 150 -0.45 1.23 -17.01
C THR A 150 0.55 1.54 -15.91
N LEU A 151 0.30 2.57 -15.10
CA LEU A 151 1.13 2.92 -13.95
C LEU A 151 1.07 1.83 -12.87
N ARG A 152 -0.12 1.29 -12.57
CA ARG A 152 -0.27 0.19 -11.58
C ARG A 152 0.34 -1.12 -12.06
N LEU A 153 0.26 -1.44 -13.36
CA LEU A 153 0.97 -2.56 -14.00
C LEU A 153 2.49 -2.48 -13.80
N TYR A 154 3.07 -1.28 -13.94
CA TYR A 154 4.49 -1.05 -13.70
C TYR A 154 4.87 -1.22 -12.22
N LEU A 155 4.15 -0.56 -11.31
CA LEU A 155 4.40 -0.62 -9.87
C LEU A 155 4.23 -2.04 -9.31
N TYR A 156 3.12 -2.71 -9.62
CA TYR A 156 2.84 -4.06 -9.11
C TYR A 156 3.79 -5.11 -9.71
N ARG A 157 4.33 -4.90 -10.92
CA ARG A 157 5.39 -5.78 -11.46
C ARG A 157 6.72 -5.59 -10.71
N LYS A 158 7.04 -4.37 -10.29
CA LYS A 158 8.24 -4.08 -9.47
C LYS A 158 8.15 -4.70 -8.08
N GLU A 159 6.94 -4.75 -7.51
CA GLU A 159 6.68 -5.25 -6.15
C GLU A 159 6.27 -6.74 -6.09
N GLY A 160 6.14 -7.41 -7.25
CA GLY A 160 5.73 -8.81 -7.33
C GLY A 160 4.22 -9.07 -7.23
N TYR A 161 3.42 -8.00 -7.09
CA TYR A 161 1.96 -7.99 -6.96
C TYR A 161 1.18 -8.09 -8.27
N GLN A 162 1.82 -8.37 -9.41
CA GLN A 162 1.17 -8.41 -10.74
C GLN A 162 -0.04 -9.38 -10.88
N TYR A 163 -0.30 -10.27 -9.91
CA TYR A 163 -1.47 -11.15 -9.93
C TYR A 163 -2.78 -10.47 -9.49
N PHE A 164 -2.73 -9.41 -8.67
CA PHE A 164 -3.93 -8.63 -8.31
C PHE A 164 -4.57 -7.93 -9.52
N LEU A 165 -3.83 -7.76 -10.62
CA LEU A 165 -4.39 -7.25 -11.88
C LEU A 165 -5.24 -8.28 -12.66
N LEU A 166 -5.43 -9.49 -12.11
CA LEU A 166 -6.40 -10.46 -12.61
C LEU A 166 -7.77 -10.35 -11.89
N ASP A 167 -7.89 -9.50 -10.88
CA ASP A 167 -9.12 -9.34 -10.07
C ASP A 167 -10.29 -8.79 -10.90
N PHE A 168 -11.51 -9.06 -10.43
CA PHE A 168 -12.75 -8.89 -11.20
C PHE A 168 -13.00 -7.45 -11.72
N CYS A 169 -12.51 -6.42 -11.02
CA CYS A 169 -12.61 -5.03 -11.45
C CYS A 169 -11.76 -4.72 -12.69
N TYR A 170 -10.60 -5.35 -12.86
CA TYR A 170 -9.79 -5.26 -14.07
C TYR A 170 -10.43 -6.03 -15.24
N PHE A 171 -11.02 -7.19 -14.97
CA PHE A 171 -11.79 -7.94 -15.96
C PHE A 171 -13.00 -7.14 -16.47
N THR A 172 -13.80 -6.57 -15.57
CA THR A 172 -14.96 -5.72 -15.92
C THR A 172 -14.52 -4.47 -16.69
N THR A 173 -13.42 -3.83 -16.28
CA THR A 173 -12.82 -2.71 -17.00
C THR A 173 -12.37 -3.12 -18.41
N GLY A 174 -11.79 -4.30 -18.57
CA GLY A 174 -11.46 -4.89 -19.87
C GLY A 174 -12.70 -5.12 -20.75
N LEU A 175 -13.80 -5.62 -20.20
CA LEU A 175 -15.06 -5.79 -20.93
C LEU A 175 -15.66 -4.44 -21.37
N VAL A 176 -15.54 -3.38 -20.57
CA VAL A 176 -15.93 -2.02 -20.98
C VAL A 176 -15.10 -1.55 -22.17
N PHE A 177 -13.78 -1.78 -22.18
CA PHE A 177 -12.94 -1.49 -23.35
C PHE A 177 -13.32 -2.32 -24.59
N VAL A 178 -13.62 -3.61 -24.43
CA VAL A 178 -14.09 -4.47 -25.52
C VAL A 178 -15.41 -3.96 -26.10
N TYR A 179 -16.34 -3.53 -25.25
CA TYR A 179 -17.59 -2.90 -25.68
C TYR A 179 -17.34 -1.59 -26.45
N LEU A 180 -16.58 -0.65 -25.88
CA LEU A 180 -16.34 0.67 -26.48
C LEU A 180 -15.67 0.63 -27.85
N TYR A 181 -14.71 -0.29 -28.05
CA TYR A 181 -13.82 -0.26 -29.23
C TYR A 181 -14.06 -1.38 -30.25
N PHE A 182 -14.75 -2.48 -29.87
CA PHE A 182 -14.96 -3.62 -30.77
C PHE A 182 -16.45 -3.98 -30.98
N TYR A 183 -17.30 -3.82 -29.95
CA TYR A 183 -18.70 -4.24 -30.00
C TYR A 183 -19.70 -3.19 -29.44
N PRO A 184 -19.65 -1.91 -29.85
CA PRO A 184 -20.47 -0.85 -29.26
C PRO A 184 -21.99 -1.03 -29.51
N ASN A 185 -22.36 -1.76 -30.55
CA ASN A 185 -23.75 -2.05 -30.89
C ASN A 185 -24.30 -3.32 -30.18
N SER A 186 -23.51 -3.99 -29.34
CA SER A 186 -23.92 -5.25 -28.70
C SER A 186 -24.75 -5.01 -27.44
N GLN A 187 -26.08 -5.11 -27.56
CA GLN A 187 -27.03 -5.00 -26.46
C GLN A 187 -26.71 -5.98 -25.32
N SER A 188 -26.44 -7.24 -25.65
CA SER A 188 -26.09 -8.27 -24.65
C SER A 188 -24.82 -7.88 -23.88
N LEU A 189 -23.74 -7.50 -24.57
CA LEU A 189 -22.49 -7.09 -23.89
C LEU A 189 -22.70 -5.85 -23.00
N PHE A 190 -23.53 -4.90 -23.44
CA PHE A 190 -23.86 -3.73 -22.62
C PHE A 190 -24.58 -4.10 -21.32
N VAL A 191 -25.58 -4.98 -21.37
CA VAL A 191 -26.29 -5.46 -20.15
C VAL A 191 -25.31 -6.12 -19.17
N HIS A 192 -24.37 -6.92 -19.66
CA HIS A 192 -23.32 -7.55 -18.85
C HIS A 192 -22.42 -6.52 -18.14
N ILE A 193 -21.82 -5.58 -18.88
CA ILE A 193 -20.94 -4.56 -18.26
C ILE A 193 -21.71 -3.64 -17.34
N PHE A 194 -22.98 -3.32 -17.66
CA PHE A 194 -23.84 -2.51 -16.80
C PHE A 194 -24.12 -3.21 -15.47
N ALA A 195 -24.51 -4.50 -15.50
CA ALA A 195 -24.75 -5.30 -14.31
C ALA A 195 -23.50 -5.47 -13.45
N PHE A 196 -22.34 -5.72 -14.07
CA PHE A 196 -21.06 -5.85 -13.35
C PHE A 196 -20.60 -4.52 -12.72
N ALA A 197 -20.71 -3.41 -13.46
CA ALA A 197 -20.26 -2.09 -13.00
C ALA A 197 -21.15 -1.52 -11.88
N ASN A 198 -22.48 -1.55 -12.07
CA ASN A 198 -23.45 -0.97 -11.14
C ASN A 198 -23.85 -1.94 -10.01
N GLY A 199 -23.56 -3.23 -10.16
CA GLY A 199 -23.70 -4.26 -9.13
C GLY A 199 -22.38 -4.50 -8.38
N PRO A 200 -21.67 -5.63 -8.61
CA PRO A 200 -20.48 -6.01 -7.83
C PRO A 200 -19.39 -4.94 -7.69
N LEU A 201 -19.05 -4.18 -8.73
CA LEU A 201 -18.01 -3.14 -8.64
C LEU A 201 -18.45 -1.98 -7.73
N ALA A 202 -19.68 -1.49 -7.90
CA ALA A 202 -20.24 -0.43 -7.06
C ALA A 202 -20.33 -0.87 -5.59
N TRP A 203 -20.87 -2.07 -5.31
CA TRP A 203 -21.02 -2.60 -3.94
C TRP A 203 -19.68 -2.93 -3.26
N ALA A 204 -18.63 -3.27 -4.02
CA ALA A 204 -17.29 -3.48 -3.47
C ALA A 204 -16.67 -2.20 -2.88
N VAL A 205 -17.08 -1.00 -3.31
CA VAL A 205 -16.55 0.28 -2.80
C VAL A 205 -16.85 0.47 -1.30
N PRO A 206 -18.13 0.45 -0.83
CA PRO A 206 -18.42 0.53 0.59
C PRO A 206 -18.01 -0.74 1.35
N LEU A 207 -18.18 -1.94 0.77
CA LEU A 207 -17.90 -3.22 1.44
C LEU A 207 -16.43 -3.34 1.84
N TRP A 208 -15.50 -3.00 0.93
CA TRP A 208 -14.06 -3.01 1.19
C TRP A 208 -13.50 -1.66 1.66
N ARG A 209 -14.37 -0.69 1.96
CA ARG A 209 -14.01 0.67 2.42
C ARG A 209 -12.96 1.33 1.50
N ASN A 210 -13.18 1.23 0.18
CA ASN A 210 -12.28 1.69 -0.88
C ASN A 210 -12.32 3.23 -1.03
N SER A 211 -11.82 3.93 -0.02
CA SER A 211 -11.87 5.39 0.09
C SER A 211 -11.10 6.10 -1.03
N LEU A 212 -11.71 7.15 -1.59
CA LEU A 212 -11.07 8.06 -2.54
C LEU A 212 -10.02 8.92 -1.80
N VAL A 213 -8.74 8.60 -1.95
CA VAL A 213 -7.63 9.27 -1.26
C VAL A 213 -6.65 9.84 -2.30
N PHE A 214 -6.74 11.15 -2.57
CA PHE A 214 -6.01 11.77 -3.68
C PHE A 214 -4.48 11.85 -3.53
N HIS A 215 -3.95 11.67 -2.31
CA HIS A 215 -2.49 11.59 -2.07
C HIS A 215 -1.95 10.14 -2.12
N ASP A 216 -2.81 9.15 -2.36
CA ASP A 216 -2.44 7.74 -2.45
C ASP A 216 -2.87 7.22 -3.83
N LEU A 217 -1.91 7.10 -4.74
CA LEU A 217 -2.18 6.74 -6.13
C LEU A 217 -2.71 5.30 -6.27
N ASP A 218 -2.40 4.41 -5.34
CA ASP A 218 -2.93 3.05 -5.35
C ASP A 218 -4.41 3.02 -4.95
N LYS A 219 -4.77 3.72 -3.86
CA LYS A 219 -6.17 3.92 -3.47
C LYS A 219 -6.96 4.70 -4.53
N LEU A 220 -6.37 5.74 -5.12
CA LEU A 220 -7.00 6.51 -6.21
C LEU A 220 -7.28 5.60 -7.41
N THR A 221 -6.34 4.76 -7.82
CA THR A 221 -6.55 3.80 -8.93
C THR A 221 -7.59 2.75 -8.56
N SER A 222 -7.53 2.21 -7.34
CA SER A 222 -8.51 1.26 -6.80
C SER A 222 -9.92 1.82 -6.79
N CYS A 223 -10.09 3.07 -6.36
CA CYS A 223 -11.38 3.76 -6.36
C CYS A 223 -11.84 4.04 -7.80
N ALA A 224 -10.93 4.46 -8.69
CA ALA A 224 -11.23 4.77 -10.08
C ALA A 224 -11.74 3.56 -10.88
N ILE A 225 -11.06 2.40 -10.83
CA ILE A 225 -11.48 1.19 -11.58
C ILE A 225 -12.79 0.56 -11.09
N HIS A 226 -13.34 1.04 -9.96
CA HIS A 226 -14.69 0.69 -9.51
C HIS A 226 -15.72 1.76 -9.91
N ILE A 227 -15.44 3.05 -9.65
CA ILE A 227 -16.39 4.14 -9.85
C ILE A 227 -16.54 4.54 -11.33
N PHE A 228 -15.47 4.57 -12.12
CA PHE A 228 -15.54 5.04 -13.50
C PHE A 228 -16.33 4.11 -14.44
N PRO A 229 -16.23 2.76 -14.35
CA PRO A 229 -17.11 1.87 -15.12
C PRO A 229 -18.60 2.09 -14.79
N MET A 230 -18.93 2.32 -13.51
CA MET A 230 -20.29 2.64 -13.06
C MET A 230 -20.76 3.96 -13.66
N LEU A 231 -20.00 5.05 -13.49
CA LEU A 231 -20.36 6.37 -14.04
C LEU A 231 -20.51 6.36 -15.57
N LEU A 232 -19.62 5.68 -16.28
CA LEU A 232 -19.70 5.59 -17.74
C LEU A 232 -20.91 4.76 -18.19
N THR A 233 -21.07 3.53 -17.70
CA THR A 233 -22.19 2.67 -18.11
C THR A 233 -23.55 3.26 -17.73
N PHE A 234 -23.63 3.98 -16.60
CA PHE A 234 -24.80 4.78 -16.24
C PHE A 234 -25.04 5.90 -17.26
N GLN A 235 -24.03 6.72 -17.58
CA GLN A 235 -24.19 7.78 -18.58
C GLN A 235 -24.62 7.21 -19.94
N LEU A 236 -23.99 6.15 -20.44
CA LEU A 236 -24.34 5.54 -21.73
C LEU A 236 -25.77 4.95 -21.75
N ARG A 237 -26.31 4.54 -20.60
CA ARG A 237 -27.69 4.00 -20.49
C ARG A 237 -28.77 5.09 -20.56
N TRP A 238 -28.49 6.32 -20.13
CA TRP A 238 -29.48 7.40 -20.01
C TRP A 238 -29.20 8.66 -20.85
N TYR A 239 -27.97 8.87 -21.31
CA TYR A 239 -27.59 10.00 -22.17
C TYR A 239 -27.59 9.58 -23.65
N PRO A 240 -28.32 10.28 -24.54
CA PRO A 240 -28.46 9.88 -25.94
C PRO A 240 -27.10 9.89 -26.66
N SER A 241 -26.71 8.74 -27.22
CA SER A 241 -25.43 8.61 -27.93
C SER A 241 -25.43 7.40 -28.87
N ASN A 242 -24.46 7.32 -29.78
CA ASN A 242 -24.29 6.14 -30.64
C ASN A 242 -23.83 4.88 -29.87
N PHE A 243 -23.68 4.98 -28.54
CA PHE A 243 -23.38 3.90 -27.60
C PHE A 243 -24.54 3.68 -26.61
N SER A 244 -25.67 4.38 -26.73
CA SER A 244 -26.85 4.10 -25.90
C SER A 244 -27.64 2.96 -26.53
N VAL A 245 -27.44 1.75 -26.00
CA VAL A 245 -28.05 0.50 -26.48
C VAL A 245 -29.59 0.52 -26.46
N CYS A 246 -30.21 1.27 -25.54
CA CYS A 246 -31.63 1.57 -25.64
C CYS A 246 -31.81 2.84 -26.47
N GLY A 247 -32.66 2.77 -27.49
CA GLY A 247 -32.77 3.79 -28.53
C GLY A 247 -33.42 5.11 -28.08
N PRO A 248 -33.52 6.11 -29.00
CA PRO A 248 -34.10 7.42 -28.70
C PRO A 248 -35.60 7.39 -28.34
N SER A 249 -36.29 6.32 -28.73
CA SER A 249 -37.65 6.02 -28.28
C SER A 249 -37.63 5.37 -26.90
N TRP A 250 -38.03 6.11 -25.86
CA TRP A 250 -38.35 5.56 -24.55
C TRP A 250 -39.77 4.97 -24.59
N PRO A 251 -40.01 3.68 -24.26
CA PRO A 251 -39.07 2.61 -23.95
C PRO A 251 -38.87 1.62 -25.12
N VAL A 252 -37.67 1.64 -25.73
CA VAL A 252 -37.16 0.56 -26.59
C VAL A 252 -35.74 0.20 -26.14
N CYS A 253 -35.66 -0.29 -24.91
CA CYS A 253 -35.10 -1.62 -24.72
C CYS A 253 -36.30 -2.58 -24.78
N GLU A 254 -36.13 -3.81 -25.25
CA GLU A 254 -37.08 -4.89 -24.92
C GLU A 254 -37.15 -5.05 -23.39
N ASP A 255 -38.22 -5.64 -22.85
CA ASP A 255 -38.41 -5.83 -21.41
C ASP A 255 -37.32 -6.73 -20.80
N ILE A 256 -36.20 -6.10 -20.38
CA ILE A 256 -35.03 -6.79 -19.83
C ILE A 256 -35.45 -7.50 -18.55
N ALA A 257 -35.51 -8.83 -18.60
CA ALA A 257 -35.96 -9.61 -17.47
C ALA A 257 -34.92 -9.57 -16.35
N ILE A 258 -35.36 -9.76 -15.11
CA ILE A 258 -34.45 -9.80 -13.95
C ILE A 258 -33.42 -10.94 -14.12
N SER A 259 -33.76 -12.01 -14.84
CA SER A 259 -32.83 -13.07 -15.27
C SER A 259 -31.65 -12.55 -16.09
N ASP A 260 -31.85 -11.52 -16.92
CA ASP A 260 -30.85 -11.06 -17.88
C ASP A 260 -29.84 -10.11 -17.22
N ILE A 261 -30.22 -9.55 -16.07
CA ILE A 261 -29.37 -8.71 -15.21
C ILE A 261 -28.71 -9.54 -14.09
N VAL A 262 -29.38 -10.60 -13.60
CA VAL A 262 -28.92 -11.40 -12.45
C VAL A 262 -28.28 -12.73 -12.85
N VAL A 263 -28.88 -13.49 -13.78
CA VAL A 263 -28.45 -14.86 -14.14
C VAL A 263 -27.51 -14.84 -15.34
N LEU A 264 -27.84 -14.12 -16.41
CA LEU A 264 -27.02 -14.07 -17.63
C LEU A 264 -25.56 -13.62 -17.33
N PRO A 265 -25.31 -12.59 -16.48
CA PRO A 265 -23.94 -12.19 -16.17
C PRO A 265 -23.17 -13.17 -15.28
N LEU A 266 -23.82 -14.17 -14.66
CA LEU A 266 -23.10 -15.23 -13.97
C LEU A 266 -22.24 -16.06 -14.93
N LEU A 267 -22.60 -16.17 -16.21
CA LEU A 267 -21.85 -16.97 -17.18
C LEU A 267 -20.43 -16.42 -17.42
N PRO A 268 -20.23 -15.15 -17.84
CA PRO A 268 -18.87 -14.58 -17.95
C PRO A 268 -18.19 -14.38 -16.59
N TYR A 269 -18.93 -14.21 -15.48
CA TYR A 269 -18.34 -14.24 -14.14
C TYR A 269 -17.74 -15.61 -13.81
N ILE A 270 -18.45 -16.71 -14.10
CA ILE A 270 -17.96 -18.09 -13.92
C ILE A 270 -16.76 -18.36 -14.83
N ILE A 271 -16.77 -17.90 -16.09
CA ILE A 271 -15.61 -18.01 -17.00
C ILE A 271 -14.39 -17.29 -16.40
N TRP A 272 -14.55 -16.06 -15.91
CA TRP A 272 -13.47 -15.33 -15.22
C TRP A 272 -13.01 -16.05 -13.95
N GLN A 273 -13.93 -16.50 -13.10
CA GLN A 273 -13.63 -17.18 -11.83
C GLN A 273 -12.89 -18.50 -12.07
N LEU A 274 -13.27 -19.28 -13.08
CA LEU A 274 -12.56 -20.49 -13.49
C LEU A 274 -11.17 -20.16 -14.03
N ALA A 275 -11.03 -19.17 -14.92
CA ALA A 275 -9.74 -18.75 -15.46
C ALA A 275 -8.78 -18.24 -14.36
N TYR A 276 -9.29 -17.42 -13.43
CA TYR A 276 -8.57 -16.92 -12.25
C TYR A 276 -8.13 -18.07 -11.35
N THR A 277 -9.04 -19.00 -11.03
CA THR A 277 -8.76 -20.16 -10.17
C THR A 277 -7.74 -21.09 -10.82
N LEU A 278 -7.89 -21.42 -12.10
CA LEU A 278 -6.91 -22.20 -12.84
C LEU A 278 -5.54 -21.50 -12.87
N LYS A 279 -5.47 -20.19 -13.10
CA LYS A 279 -4.20 -19.44 -13.18
C LYS A 279 -3.48 -19.33 -11.83
N THR A 280 -4.22 -19.16 -10.74
CA THR A 280 -3.67 -19.06 -9.38
C THR A 280 -3.30 -20.44 -8.83
N GLN A 281 -4.22 -21.41 -8.85
CA GLN A 281 -4.00 -22.76 -8.31
C GLN A 281 -2.92 -23.52 -9.09
N SER A 282 -2.85 -23.39 -10.43
CA SER A 282 -1.78 -24.02 -11.22
C SER A 282 -0.37 -23.46 -10.96
N LYS A 283 -0.26 -22.29 -10.29
CA LYS A 283 1.01 -21.76 -9.78
C LYS A 283 1.22 -22.11 -8.31
N LEU A 284 0.19 -22.08 -7.47
CA LEU A 284 0.27 -22.56 -6.08
C LEU A 284 0.77 -24.01 -6.06
N PHE A 285 0.21 -24.89 -6.88
CA PHE A 285 0.63 -26.28 -7.03
C PHE A 285 2.07 -26.47 -7.56
N ARG A 286 2.69 -25.43 -8.14
CA ARG A 286 4.13 -25.43 -8.50
C ARG A 286 5.03 -24.96 -7.36
N LEU A 287 4.49 -24.20 -6.41
CA LEU A 287 5.19 -23.72 -5.21
C LEU A 287 5.02 -24.67 -4.02
N THR A 288 3.92 -25.44 -3.98
CA THR A 288 3.66 -26.49 -2.98
C THR A 288 4.14 -27.87 -3.42
N LYS A 289 4.72 -28.01 -4.63
CA LYS A 289 5.63 -29.12 -4.88
C LYS A 289 6.78 -28.96 -3.89
N PRO A 290 7.11 -29.96 -3.05
CA PRO A 290 8.33 -29.88 -2.27
C PRO A 290 9.48 -29.72 -3.26
N VAL A 291 10.35 -28.75 -3.00
CA VAL A 291 11.70 -28.83 -3.53
C VAL A 291 12.25 -30.12 -2.93
N ALA A 292 12.50 -31.11 -3.79
CA ALA A 292 13.33 -32.24 -3.40
C ALA A 292 14.71 -31.67 -3.11
N ILE A 293 14.96 -31.40 -1.84
CA ILE A 293 16.32 -31.34 -1.32
C ILE A 293 16.94 -32.68 -1.73
N ALA A 294 18.05 -32.65 -2.45
CA ALA A 294 18.79 -33.87 -2.69
C ALA A 294 19.30 -34.32 -1.32
N ASP A 295 18.86 -35.49 -0.85
CA ASP A 295 19.29 -36.08 0.42
C ASP A 295 20.70 -36.68 0.30
N ASP A 296 21.64 -35.82 -0.09
CA ASP A 296 23.09 -36.00 -0.09
C ASP A 296 23.71 -34.80 0.67
N ASP A 297 24.78 -35.03 1.42
CA ASP A 297 25.60 -34.05 2.20
C ASP A 297 25.15 -33.55 3.60
N LEU A 298 24.12 -34.11 4.26
CA LEU A 298 23.80 -33.76 5.68
C LEU A 298 23.65 -34.93 6.67
N VAL A 299 24.52 -35.93 6.57
CA VAL A 299 24.70 -36.97 7.61
C VAL A 299 25.48 -36.41 8.80
N ILE A 300 24.79 -35.75 9.74
CA ILE A 300 25.35 -35.40 11.06
C ILE A 300 24.91 -36.48 12.09
N PRO A 301 25.83 -37.30 12.64
CA PRO A 301 25.47 -38.38 13.55
C PRO A 301 25.13 -37.85 14.95
N PHE A 302 23.82 -37.71 15.24
CA PHE A 302 23.31 -37.27 16.55
C PHE A 302 23.47 -38.36 17.64
N SER A 303 24.70 -38.55 18.11
CA SER A 303 25.02 -39.54 19.15
C SER A 303 24.63 -39.05 20.55
N ARG A 304 23.48 -39.54 21.03
CA ARG A 304 23.15 -39.83 22.44
C ARG A 304 23.68 -38.87 23.52
N TYR A 305 22.77 -38.07 24.08
CA TYR A 305 22.71 -37.92 25.54
C TYR A 305 21.33 -38.35 26.04
N SER A 306 21.31 -39.42 26.84
CA SER A 306 20.09 -39.95 27.45
C SER A 306 19.82 -39.18 28.74
N ILE A 307 18.69 -38.49 28.82
CA ILE A 307 18.18 -38.03 30.11
C ILE A 307 17.75 -39.26 30.92
N ARG A 308 18.26 -39.37 32.15
CA ARG A 308 17.65 -40.10 33.25
C ARG A 308 17.57 -39.16 34.45
N LEU A 309 16.66 -39.50 35.36
CA LEU A 309 16.32 -38.81 36.61
C LEU A 309 17.57 -38.40 37.41
#